data_AF-A0AAW0GFD9-F1
#
_entry.id   AF-A0AAW0GFD9-F1
#
_cell.length_a   1.000
_cell.length_b   1.000
_cell.length_c   1.000
_cell.angle_alpha   90.00
_cell.angle_beta   90.00
_cell.angle_gamma   90.00
#
_symmetry.space_group_name_H-M   'P 1'
#
loop_
_entity.id
_entity.type
_entity.pdbx_description
1 polymer ?
#
loop_
_entity_poly.entity_id
_entity_poly.type
_entity_poly.pdbx_seq_one_letter_code
_entity_poly.pdbx_strand_id
1 'polypeptide(L)'
;MCTTHRPHLEKDGDLSSKDIPPLVVKICTSRKYYKTGWEAYNYEEMETLQGSVIPRYYGHFMAVVEPGNSVKVWTIEKRRRQELDHEIPHSEVYESDDEDHIDYPRVVTILLLERYTPNPLQLPPKLVHTIREDAMLMFAEIAAVGIQHNDIHMHLNNVVQANETYLPTLSSPKYNKKFQWRIIDFGLAQKSEHTYKELMFLYEEKSEEPRWNP
;
A
#
# COMPACT_ATOMS: atom_id res chain seq x y z
N MET A 1 34.99 5.03 25.36
CA MET A 1 34.01 4.88 26.44
C MET A 1 32.94 5.94 26.24
N CYS A 2 31.76 5.54 25.75
CA CYS A 2 30.61 6.40 25.61
C CYS A 2 29.42 5.61 26.18
N THR A 3 28.81 6.16 27.22
CA THR A 3 27.80 5.57 28.07
C THR A 3 26.43 5.60 27.40
N THR A 4 25.85 4.41 27.20
CA THR A 4 24.45 4.24 26.83
C THR A 4 23.61 4.36 28.09
N HIS A 5 22.79 5.41 28.17
CA HIS A 5 21.71 5.46 29.16
C HIS A 5 20.79 4.26 28.92
N ARG A 6 20.73 3.34 29.89
CA ARG A 6 19.57 2.46 30.01
C ARG A 6 18.42 3.36 30.48
N PRO A 7 17.33 3.52 29.71
CA PRO A 7 16.10 3.93 30.34
C PRO A 7 15.79 2.85 31.38
N HIS A 8 15.62 3.27 32.63
CA HIS A 8 14.86 2.49 33.58
C HIS A 8 13.52 2.23 32.91
N LEU A 9 13.31 1.01 32.42
CA LEU A 9 11.99 0.47 32.18
C LEU A 9 11.32 0.46 33.56
N GLU A 10 10.68 1.58 33.88
CA GLU A 10 9.66 1.61 34.92
C GLU A 10 8.62 0.57 34.52
N LYS A 11 8.62 -0.50 35.31
CA LYS A 11 7.53 -1.46 35.56
C LYS A 11 6.39 -1.38 34.55
N ASP A 12 6.33 -2.39 33.69
CA ASP A 12 5.10 -3.03 33.22
C ASP A 12 3.88 -2.12 33.26
N GLY A 13 3.87 -1.11 32.39
CA GLY A 13 2.63 -0.65 31.83
C GLY A 13 2.06 -1.86 31.09
N ASP A 14 1.13 -2.56 31.74
CA ASP A 14 0.24 -3.49 31.08
C ASP A 14 -0.37 -2.71 29.91
N LEU A 15 0.24 -2.82 28.73
CA LEU A 15 -0.35 -2.44 27.46
C LEU A 15 -1.53 -3.38 27.33
N SER A 16 -2.61 -3.05 28.04
CA SER A 16 -3.87 -3.72 27.89
C SER A 16 -4.13 -3.72 26.40
N SER A 17 -4.60 -4.84 25.87
CA SER A 17 -4.82 -5.05 24.43
C SER A 17 -5.82 -4.07 23.78
N LYS A 18 -6.15 -2.96 24.45
CA LYS A 18 -7.07 -1.89 24.08
C LYS A 18 -6.37 -0.65 23.53
N ASP A 19 -5.06 -0.46 23.74
CA ASP A 19 -4.39 0.79 23.33
C ASP A 19 -3.81 0.75 21.91
N ILE A 20 -3.55 -0.44 21.38
CA ILE A 20 -3.06 -0.61 20.01
C ILE A 20 -4.24 -1.01 19.12
N PRO A 21 -4.68 -0.16 18.18
CA PRO A 21 -5.73 -0.53 17.25
C PRO A 21 -5.25 -1.70 16.39
N PRO A 22 -6.15 -2.52 15.83
CA PRO A 22 -5.75 -3.55 14.88
C PRO A 22 -4.99 -2.94 13.70
N LEU A 23 -3.87 -3.57 13.34
CA LEU A 23 -2.96 -3.11 12.30
C LEU A 23 -2.89 -4.11 11.14
N VAL A 24 -2.51 -3.62 9.98
CA VAL A 24 -2.05 -4.40 8.84
C VAL A 24 -0.55 -4.21 8.67
N VAL A 25 0.13 -5.31 8.37
CA VAL A 25 1.57 -5.35 8.16
C VAL A 25 1.82 -5.76 6.71
N LYS A 26 2.46 -4.89 5.92
CA LYS A 26 3.01 -5.27 4.61
C LYS A 26 4.50 -5.58 4.81
N ILE A 27 4.85 -6.84 4.55
CA ILE A 27 6.22 -7.34 4.68
C ILE A 27 6.79 -7.50 3.27
N CYS A 28 7.89 -6.82 2.98
CA CYS A 28 8.58 -6.98 1.71
C CYS A 28 9.91 -7.71 1.85
N THR A 29 10.30 -8.36 0.75
CA THR A 29 11.55 -9.11 0.65
C THR A 29 12.72 -8.19 0.28
N SER A 30 13.94 -8.69 0.43
CA SER A 30 15.18 -7.94 0.13
C SER A 30 15.22 -7.38 -1.30
N ARG A 31 14.60 -8.03 -2.29
CA ARG A 31 14.56 -7.52 -3.68
C ARG A 31 13.57 -6.38 -3.88
N LYS A 32 12.55 -6.25 -3.02
CA LYS A 32 11.47 -5.25 -3.14
C LYS A 32 11.51 -4.21 -2.03
N TYR A 33 12.59 -4.15 -1.24
CA TYR A 33 12.70 -3.25 -0.08
C TYR A 33 12.51 -1.78 -0.46
N TYR A 34 13.04 -1.36 -1.62
CA TYR A 34 12.91 0.01 -2.13
C TYR A 34 11.46 0.39 -2.44
N LYS A 35 10.62 -0.56 -2.89
CA LYS A 35 9.20 -0.31 -3.17
C LYS A 35 8.43 0.06 -1.90
N THR A 36 8.75 -0.59 -0.78
CA THR A 36 8.12 -0.29 0.52
C THR A 36 8.56 1.06 1.06
N GLY A 37 9.84 1.40 0.91
CA GLY A 37 10.34 2.72 1.30
C GLY A 37 9.67 3.84 0.50
N TRP A 38 9.50 3.63 -0.80
CA TRP A 38 8.79 4.57 -1.66
C TRP A 38 7.30 4.72 -1.29
N GLU A 39 6.62 3.60 -1.03
CA GLU A 39 5.24 3.62 -0.56
C GLU A 39 5.11 4.35 0.79
N ALA A 40 6.00 4.08 1.73
CA ALA A 40 6.04 4.75 3.04
C ALA A 40 6.19 6.27 2.90
N TYR A 41 7.09 6.73 2.03
CA TYR A 41 7.27 8.14 1.72
C TYR A 41 5.97 8.79 1.23
N ASN A 42 5.21 8.11 0.37
CA ASN A 42 3.93 8.63 -0.10
C ASN A 42 2.89 8.73 1.04
N TYR A 43 2.86 7.79 1.99
CA TYR A 43 2.00 7.90 3.17
C TYR A 43 2.36 9.09 4.07
N GLU A 44 3.64 9.38 4.25
CA GLU A 44 4.13 10.53 5.02
C GLU A 44 3.71 11.86 4.36
N GLU A 45 3.90 11.98 3.05
CA GLU A 45 3.51 13.17 2.28
C GLU A 45 1.98 13.42 2.29
N MET A 46 1.18 12.38 2.54
CA MET A 46 -0.27 12.44 2.62
C MET A 46 -0.80 12.41 4.07
N GLU A 47 -0.01 12.82 5.07
CA GLU A 47 -0.40 12.81 6.49
C GLU A 47 -1.81 13.40 6.73
N THR A 48 -2.14 14.50 6.04
CA THR A 48 -3.45 15.18 6.17
C THR A 48 -4.65 14.35 5.69
N LEU A 49 -4.42 13.31 4.87
CA LEU A 49 -5.44 12.42 4.31
C LEU A 49 -5.60 11.12 5.10
N GLN A 50 -4.71 10.87 6.07
CA GLN A 50 -4.71 9.64 6.85
C GLN A 50 -5.95 9.52 7.75
N GLY A 51 -6.58 8.34 7.72
CA GLY A 51 -7.81 8.06 8.47
C GLY A 51 -9.08 8.65 7.85
N SER A 52 -8.98 9.37 6.71
CA SER A 52 -10.11 9.86 5.93
C SER A 52 -10.16 9.20 4.54
N VAL A 53 -9.12 9.40 3.74
CA VAL A 53 -9.03 8.94 2.34
C VAL A 53 -8.06 7.76 2.20
N ILE A 54 -6.98 7.75 2.98
CA ILE A 54 -5.99 6.68 3.02
C ILE A 54 -5.87 6.12 4.45
N PRO A 55 -5.37 4.89 4.65
CA PRO A 55 -5.16 4.36 5.99
C PRO A 55 -4.21 5.24 6.80
N ARG A 56 -4.35 5.20 8.13
CA ARG A 56 -3.30 5.74 9.01
C ARG A 56 -2.02 4.93 8.85
N TYR A 57 -0.90 5.62 8.76
CA TYR A 57 0.43 5.07 8.67
C TYR A 57 1.13 5.21 10.02
N TYR A 58 1.66 4.10 10.51
CA TYR A 58 2.28 4.00 11.84
C TYR A 58 3.80 3.86 11.77
N GLY A 59 4.37 3.75 10.57
CA GLY A 59 5.80 3.71 10.37
C GLY A 59 6.27 2.66 9.37
N HIS A 60 7.49 2.88 8.90
CA HIS A 60 8.25 1.98 8.07
C HIS A 60 9.53 1.58 8.80
N PHE A 61 9.68 0.27 9.01
CA PHE A 61 10.77 -0.31 9.79
C PHE A 61 11.60 -1.22 8.89
N MET A 62 12.90 -1.22 9.12
CA MET A 62 13.84 -2.06 8.39
C MET A 62 14.75 -2.79 9.37
N ALA A 63 14.98 -4.07 9.13
CA ALA A 63 15.88 -4.90 9.91
C ALA A 63 16.83 -5.67 8.99
N VAL A 64 18.11 -5.68 9.32
CA VAL A 64 19.11 -6.54 8.69
C VAL A 64 18.95 -7.97 9.23
N VAL A 65 18.97 -8.95 8.33
CA VAL A 65 18.86 -10.37 8.63
C VAL A 65 20.24 -11.00 8.49
N GLU A 66 20.79 -11.37 9.64
CA GLU A 66 22.10 -12.02 9.71
C GLU A 66 22.20 -13.26 8.78
N PRO A 67 23.39 -13.55 8.22
CA PRO A 67 23.63 -14.78 7.49
C PRO A 67 23.22 -16.02 8.30
N GLY A 68 22.64 -17.02 7.62
CA GLY A 68 22.13 -18.24 8.27
C GLY A 68 20.68 -18.14 8.79
N ASN A 69 20.14 -16.94 9.01
CA ASN A 69 18.72 -16.76 9.34
C ASN A 69 17.86 -16.72 8.07
N SER A 70 16.66 -17.29 8.12
CA SER A 70 15.71 -17.25 7.01
C SER A 70 14.39 -16.58 7.43
N VAL A 71 13.82 -15.83 6.49
CA VAL A 71 12.52 -15.18 6.67
C VAL A 71 11.53 -15.97 5.83
N LYS A 72 10.49 -16.51 6.47
CA LYS A 72 9.49 -17.38 5.81
C LYS A 72 8.90 -16.76 4.54
N VAL A 73 8.68 -15.43 4.55
CA VAL A 73 8.16 -14.68 3.40
C VAL A 73 9.08 -14.80 2.17
N TRP A 74 10.41 -14.87 2.35
CA TRP A 74 11.35 -15.04 1.25
C TRP A 74 11.23 -16.41 0.59
N THR A 75 10.94 -17.44 1.38
CA THR A 75 10.72 -18.80 0.86
C THR A 75 9.44 -18.88 0.01
N ILE A 76 8.38 -18.19 0.43
CA ILE A 76 7.11 -18.13 -0.30
C ILE A 76 7.30 -17.41 -1.65
N GLU A 77 7.99 -16.27 -1.66
CA GLU A 77 8.25 -15.52 -2.88
C GLU A 77 9.08 -16.33 -3.89
N LYS A 78 10.12 -17.03 -3.41
CA LYS A 78 10.94 -17.89 -4.27
C LYS A 78 10.11 -19.00 -4.91
N ARG A 79 9.20 -19.63 -4.15
CA ARG A 79 8.30 -20.66 -4.69
C ARG A 79 7.34 -20.09 -5.72
N ARG A 80 6.70 -18.95 -5.44
CA ARG A 80 5.74 -18.31 -6.37
C ARG A 80 6.38 -17.97 -7.71
N ARG A 81 7.65 -17.54 -7.69
CA ARG A 81 8.41 -17.30 -8.93
C ARG A 81 8.62 -18.57 -9.73
N GLN A 82 9.10 -19.63 -9.07
CA GLN A 82 9.29 -20.93 -9.72
C GLN A 82 7.99 -21.45 -10.35
N GLU A 83 6.85 -21.19 -9.72
CA GLU A 83 5.52 -21.55 -10.27
C GLU A 83 5.14 -20.68 -11.49
N LEU A 84 5.41 -19.37 -11.47
CA LEU A 84 5.13 -18.43 -12.58
C LEU A 84 6.01 -18.68 -13.81
N ASP A 85 7.29 -19.01 -13.61
CA ASP A 85 8.24 -19.31 -14.69
C ASP A 85 7.84 -20.57 -15.49
N HIS A 86 6.97 -21.43 -14.93
CA HIS A 86 6.45 -22.61 -15.61
C HIS A 86 5.19 -22.35 -16.46
N GLU A 87 4.53 -21.19 -16.32
CA GLU A 87 3.28 -20.87 -17.03
C GLU A 87 3.45 -19.90 -18.21
N ILE A 88 4.58 -19.18 -18.29
CA ILE A 88 4.83 -18.18 -19.35
C ILE A 88 5.80 -18.77 -20.39
N PRO A 89 5.42 -18.89 -21.68
CA PRO A 89 6.36 -19.27 -22.74
C PRO A 89 7.54 -18.29 -22.76
N HIS A 90 8.76 -18.82 -22.73
CA HIS A 90 10.06 -18.11 -22.62
C HIS A 90 10.35 -16.99 -23.65
N SER A 91 9.38 -16.51 -24.44
CA SER A 91 9.59 -15.52 -25.50
C SER A 91 9.27 -14.07 -25.15
N GLU A 92 8.62 -13.77 -24.01
CA GLU A 92 8.19 -12.38 -23.69
C GLU A 92 8.71 -11.80 -22.37
N VAL A 93 9.49 -12.56 -21.59
CA VAL A 93 10.06 -12.06 -20.33
C VAL A 93 11.45 -11.48 -20.59
N TYR A 94 11.52 -10.18 -20.88
CA TYR A 94 12.76 -9.40 -20.78
C TYR A 94 13.09 -9.10 -19.29
N GLU A 95 13.07 -10.10 -18.41
CA GLU A 95 13.79 -10.02 -17.14
C GLU A 95 15.18 -10.59 -17.43
N SER A 96 16.16 -9.71 -17.61
CA SER A 96 17.55 -10.11 -17.87
C SER A 96 18.05 -11.03 -16.77
N ASP A 97 18.65 -12.17 -17.15
CA ASP A 97 19.34 -13.13 -16.27
C ASP A 97 20.40 -12.50 -15.33
N ASP A 98 20.72 -11.21 -15.51
CA ASP A 98 21.63 -10.42 -14.67
C ASP A 98 21.07 -10.06 -13.27
N GLU A 99 19.76 -10.15 -13.02
CA GLU A 99 19.19 -9.83 -11.69
C GLU A 99 19.52 -10.85 -10.59
N ASP A 100 19.95 -12.06 -10.94
CA ASP A 100 20.33 -13.09 -9.97
C ASP A 100 21.76 -12.95 -9.43
N HIS A 101 22.54 -12.00 -9.97
CA HIS A 101 23.89 -11.68 -9.51
C HIS A 101 23.99 -10.42 -8.65
N ILE A 102 22.89 -9.69 -8.45
CA ILE A 102 22.87 -8.54 -7.54
C ILE A 102 22.77 -9.04 -6.09
N ASP A 103 23.84 -8.83 -5.32
CA ASP A 103 23.85 -9.09 -3.87
C ASP A 103 22.99 -8.04 -3.17
N TYR A 104 21.67 -8.27 -3.16
CA TYR A 104 20.75 -7.41 -2.44
C TYR A 104 21.02 -7.49 -0.93
N PRO A 105 20.98 -6.36 -0.22
CA PRO A 105 21.14 -6.39 1.23
C PRO A 105 20.07 -7.31 1.82
N ARG A 106 20.47 -8.20 2.74
CA ARG A 106 19.57 -9.12 3.45
C ARG A 106 18.72 -8.35 4.45
N VAL A 107 17.76 -7.57 3.96
CA VAL A 107 16.88 -6.73 4.77
C VAL A 107 15.44 -7.19 4.67
N VAL A 108 14.72 -7.08 5.78
CA VAL A 108 13.26 -7.14 5.82
C VAL A 108 12.75 -5.74 6.08
N THR A 109 11.79 -5.30 5.28
CA THR A 109 11.05 -4.07 5.50
C THR A 109 9.62 -4.38 5.93
N ILE A 110 9.14 -3.60 6.88
CA ILE A 110 7.80 -3.67 7.43
C ILE A 110 7.15 -2.29 7.29
N LEU A 111 6.02 -2.25 6.61
CA LEU A 111 5.14 -1.09 6.57
C LEU A 111 3.91 -1.37 7.45
N LEU A 112 3.65 -0.49 8.42
CA LEU A 112 2.61 -0.65 9.42
C LEU A 112 1.47 0.34 9.18
N LEU A 113 0.26 -0.17 8.96
CA LEU A 113 -0.91 0.62 8.60
C LEU A 113 -2.12 0.29 9.48
N GLU A 114 -3.11 1.19 9.51
CA GLU A 114 -4.45 0.93 10.04
C GLU A 114 -5.04 -0.31 9.36
N ARG A 115 -5.72 -1.16 10.16
CA ARG A 115 -6.38 -2.33 9.60
C ARG A 115 -7.60 -1.93 8.76
N TYR A 116 -7.64 -2.45 7.55
CA TYR A 116 -8.78 -2.42 6.64
C TYR A 116 -9.25 -3.85 6.33
N THR A 117 -10.36 -3.99 5.61
CA THR A 117 -10.86 -5.31 5.20
C THR A 117 -9.88 -6.02 4.28
N PRO A 118 -9.58 -7.32 4.50
CA PRO A 118 -8.73 -8.07 3.60
C PRO A 118 -9.41 -8.29 2.24
N ASN A 119 -8.68 -7.98 1.15
CA ASN A 119 -9.02 -8.17 -0.26
C ASN A 119 -10.17 -7.31 -0.85
N PRO A 120 -10.13 -7.04 -2.17
CA PRO A 120 -11.16 -6.28 -2.85
C PRO A 120 -12.49 -6.98 -2.69
N LEU A 121 -13.47 -6.21 -2.26
CA LEU A 121 -14.79 -6.73 -1.94
C LEU A 121 -15.39 -7.40 -3.20
N GLN A 122 -15.88 -8.63 -3.04
CA GLN A 122 -16.84 -9.21 -3.99
C GLN A 122 -18.16 -8.45 -3.81
N LEU A 123 -18.25 -7.28 -4.42
CA LEU A 123 -19.37 -6.37 -4.21
C LEU A 123 -20.54 -6.75 -5.10
N PRO A 124 -21.77 -6.62 -4.58
CA PRO A 124 -22.93 -6.55 -5.46
C PRO A 124 -22.73 -5.44 -6.50
N PRO A 125 -23.10 -5.64 -7.78
CA PRO A 125 -22.93 -4.64 -8.83
C PRO A 125 -23.47 -3.25 -8.49
N LYS A 126 -24.56 -3.18 -7.71
CA LYS A 126 -25.15 -1.92 -7.25
C LYS A 126 -24.23 -1.12 -6.32
N LEU A 127 -23.39 -1.78 -5.52
CA LEU A 127 -22.43 -1.09 -4.65
C LEU A 127 -21.24 -0.54 -5.45
N VAL A 128 -20.88 -1.17 -6.57
CA VAL A 128 -19.74 -0.76 -7.40
C VAL A 128 -19.88 0.69 -7.88
N HIS A 129 -21.08 1.12 -8.26
CA HIS A 129 -21.33 2.50 -8.67
C HIS A 129 -21.09 3.51 -7.54
N THR A 130 -21.62 3.23 -6.34
CA THR A 130 -21.44 4.11 -5.18
C THR A 130 -19.98 4.19 -4.75
N ILE A 131 -19.23 3.08 -4.82
CA ILE A 131 -17.80 3.09 -4.48
C ILE A 131 -17.02 3.84 -5.53
N ARG A 132 -17.38 3.72 -6.81
CA ARG A 132 -16.71 4.46 -7.87
C ARG A 132 -16.81 5.97 -7.64
N GLU A 133 -18.00 6.48 -7.31
CA GLU A 133 -18.17 7.91 -7.01
C GLU A 133 -17.32 8.37 -5.82
N ASP A 134 -17.31 7.59 -4.72
CA ASP A 134 -16.46 7.88 -3.56
C ASP A 134 -14.97 7.83 -3.91
N ALA A 135 -14.54 6.77 -4.60
CA ALA A 135 -13.16 6.58 -5.03
C ALA A 135 -12.70 7.73 -5.93
N MET A 136 -13.55 8.24 -6.84
CA MET A 136 -13.21 9.38 -7.68
C MET A 136 -12.94 10.65 -6.85
N LEU A 137 -13.76 10.93 -5.83
CA LEU A 137 -13.54 12.06 -4.93
C LEU A 137 -12.27 11.87 -4.09
N MET A 138 -12.05 10.65 -3.61
CA MET A 138 -10.86 10.27 -2.84
C MET A 138 -9.57 10.44 -3.65
N PHE A 139 -9.51 9.94 -4.89
CA PHE A 139 -8.38 10.16 -5.80
C PHE A 139 -8.20 11.65 -6.13
N ALA A 140 -9.28 12.42 -6.19
CA ALA A 140 -9.21 13.87 -6.37
C ALA A 140 -8.59 14.63 -5.18
N GLU A 141 -8.63 14.06 -3.97
CA GLU A 141 -7.88 14.61 -2.83
C GLU A 141 -6.41 14.22 -2.85
N ILE A 142 -6.10 12.98 -3.23
CA ILE A 142 -4.71 12.52 -3.41
C ILE A 142 -4.01 13.37 -4.48
N ALA A 143 -4.67 13.63 -5.61
CA ALA A 143 -4.14 14.52 -6.63
C ALA A 143 -3.98 15.96 -6.15
N ALA A 144 -4.87 16.45 -5.27
CA ALA A 144 -4.80 17.81 -4.74
C ALA A 144 -3.59 18.05 -3.82
N VAL A 145 -2.99 16.99 -3.27
CA VAL A 145 -1.71 17.06 -2.54
C VAL A 145 -0.49 16.76 -3.43
N GLY A 146 -0.68 16.74 -4.76
CA GLY A 146 0.39 16.60 -5.74
C GLY A 146 0.90 15.15 -5.90
N ILE A 147 0.05 14.16 -5.60
CA ILE A 147 0.38 12.74 -5.75
C ILE A 147 -0.56 12.08 -6.74
N GLN A 148 0.00 11.29 -7.64
CA GLN A 148 -0.70 10.47 -8.60
C GLN A 148 -0.45 8.99 -8.27
N HIS A 149 -1.50 8.20 -8.07
CA HIS A 149 -1.37 6.82 -7.60
C HIS A 149 -0.74 5.85 -8.62
N ASN A 150 -0.90 6.10 -9.93
CA ASN A 150 -0.42 5.27 -11.06
C ASN A 150 -0.90 3.82 -11.14
N ASP A 151 -1.69 3.36 -10.18
CA ASP A 151 -2.31 2.03 -10.15
C ASP A 151 -3.82 2.15 -9.94
N ILE A 152 -4.41 3.08 -10.70
CA ILE A 152 -5.85 3.35 -10.69
C ILE A 152 -6.48 2.48 -11.78
N HIS A 153 -6.68 1.21 -11.49
CA HIS A 153 -7.47 0.36 -12.38
C HIS A 153 -8.97 0.57 -12.13
N MET A 154 -9.78 0.49 -13.21
CA MET A 154 -11.26 0.56 -13.15
C MET A 154 -11.90 -0.50 -12.22
N HIS A 155 -11.11 -1.47 -11.77
CA HIS A 155 -11.53 -2.60 -10.93
C HIS A 155 -11.56 -2.31 -9.43
N LEU A 156 -11.16 -1.10 -8.97
CA LEU A 156 -11.19 -0.73 -7.55
C LEU A 156 -10.37 -1.67 -6.64
N ASN A 157 -9.39 -2.37 -7.20
CA ASN A 157 -8.57 -3.36 -6.48
C ASN A 157 -7.80 -2.75 -5.29
N ASN A 158 -7.44 -1.47 -5.42
CA ASN A 158 -6.72 -0.68 -4.42
C ASN A 158 -7.66 0.14 -3.52
N VAL A 159 -8.96 -0.16 -3.54
CA VAL A 159 -9.97 0.48 -2.69
C VAL A 159 -10.51 -0.57 -1.72
N VAL A 160 -10.28 -0.34 -0.42
CA VAL A 160 -10.67 -1.26 0.66
C VAL A 160 -11.60 -0.57 1.65
N GLN A 161 -12.40 -1.34 2.39
CA GLN A 161 -13.31 -0.76 3.38
C GLN A 161 -12.55 -0.35 4.65
N ALA A 162 -12.90 0.82 5.18
CA ALA A 162 -12.43 1.31 6.46
C ALA A 162 -12.94 0.44 7.62
N ASN A 163 -12.13 0.29 8.67
CA ASN A 163 -12.54 -0.44 9.87
C ASN A 163 -12.87 0.53 11.02
N GLU A 164 -14.14 0.93 11.11
CA GLU A 164 -14.60 1.88 12.12
C GLU A 164 -14.73 1.30 13.54
N THR A 165 -14.56 -0.01 13.68
CA THR A 165 -14.74 -0.70 14.98
C THR A 165 -13.75 -0.22 16.04
N TYR A 166 -12.53 0.12 15.61
CA TYR A 166 -11.42 0.42 16.51
C TYR A 166 -10.88 1.84 16.36
N LEU A 167 -11.09 2.46 15.19
CA LEU A 167 -10.65 3.82 14.91
C LEU A 167 -11.74 4.57 14.14
N PRO A 168 -12.13 5.78 14.57
CA PRO A 168 -13.15 6.54 13.88
C PRO A 168 -12.65 7.00 12.51
N THR A 169 -13.51 6.93 11.49
CA THR A 169 -13.25 7.59 10.20
C THR A 169 -13.30 9.10 10.39
N LEU A 170 -12.25 9.77 9.89
CA LEU A 170 -12.15 11.22 9.84
C LEU A 170 -12.89 11.75 8.60
N SER A 171 -13.39 12.98 8.70
CA SER A 171 -13.92 13.67 7.52
C SER A 171 -12.79 14.04 6.59
N SER A 172 -13.03 13.87 5.29
CA SER A 172 -12.20 14.43 4.22
C SER A 172 -11.96 15.93 4.45
N PRO A 173 -10.71 16.42 4.38
CA PRO A 173 -10.40 17.83 4.48
C PRO A 173 -11.09 18.68 3.40
N LYS A 174 -11.25 18.15 2.18
CA LYS A 174 -11.77 18.91 1.04
C LYS A 174 -13.29 18.88 0.93
N TYR A 175 -13.90 17.71 1.14
CA TYR A 175 -15.34 17.50 0.90
C TYR A 175 -16.15 17.46 2.19
N ASN A 176 -15.51 17.49 3.36
CA ASN A 176 -16.15 17.28 4.67
C ASN A 176 -17.03 16.01 4.71
N LYS A 177 -16.63 14.99 3.96
CA LYS A 177 -17.34 13.71 3.82
C LYS A 177 -16.55 12.61 4.52
N LYS A 178 -17.25 11.75 5.27
CA LYS A 178 -16.64 10.55 5.86
C LYS A 178 -16.73 9.39 4.89
N PHE A 179 -15.63 9.09 4.22
CA PHE A 179 -15.56 7.96 3.30
C PHE A 179 -15.47 6.65 4.05
N GLN A 180 -16.27 5.67 3.63
CA GLN A 180 -16.24 4.30 4.16
C GLN A 180 -15.11 3.45 3.56
N TRP A 181 -14.29 4.06 2.71
CA TRP A 181 -13.26 3.41 1.92
C TRP A 181 -11.89 4.03 2.18
N ARG A 182 -10.84 3.29 1.83
CA ARG A 182 -9.45 3.71 1.87
C ARG A 182 -8.77 3.31 0.57
N ILE A 183 -7.95 4.20 0.03
CA ILE A 183 -7.07 3.89 -1.09
C ILE A 183 -5.73 3.39 -0.53
N ILE A 184 -5.20 2.30 -1.08
CA ILE A 184 -3.98 1.61 -0.62
C ILE A 184 -3.04 1.30 -1.79
N ASP A 185 -1.84 0.81 -1.48
CA ASP A 185 -0.83 0.34 -2.45
C ASP A 185 -0.19 1.47 -3.28
N PHE A 186 0.39 2.46 -2.59
CA PHE A 186 1.09 3.59 -3.21
C PHE A 186 2.51 3.25 -3.71
N GLY A 187 2.83 1.97 -3.93
CA GLY A 187 4.15 1.53 -4.37
C GLY A 187 4.54 2.03 -5.77
N LEU A 188 3.57 2.42 -6.59
CA LEU A 188 3.77 3.00 -7.92
C LEU A 188 3.46 4.50 -7.99
N ALA A 189 3.04 5.10 -6.88
CA ALA A 189 2.62 6.49 -6.85
C ALA A 189 3.78 7.43 -7.20
N GLN A 190 3.48 8.58 -7.81
CA GLN A 190 4.47 9.58 -8.22
C GLN A 190 4.00 10.97 -7.86
N LYS A 191 4.95 11.90 -7.73
CA LYS A 191 4.64 13.33 -7.69
C LYS A 191 4.09 13.76 -9.04
N SER A 192 3.06 14.58 -9.00
CA SER A 192 2.36 15.05 -10.18
C SER A 192 1.81 16.44 -9.95
N GLU A 193 1.89 17.29 -10.97
CA GLU A 193 1.24 18.60 -10.98
C GLU A 193 -0.19 18.51 -11.56
N HIS A 194 -0.57 17.34 -12.08
CA HIS A 194 -1.85 17.13 -12.71
C HIS A 194 -2.98 17.07 -11.68
N THR A 195 -4.06 17.76 -11.98
CA THR A 195 -5.33 17.58 -11.31
C THR A 195 -5.90 16.20 -11.63
N TYR A 196 -6.76 15.69 -10.75
CA TYR A 196 -7.44 14.42 -11.00
C TYR A 196 -8.24 14.38 -12.31
N LYS A 197 -8.80 15.51 -12.75
CA LYS A 197 -9.50 15.58 -14.04
C LYS A 197 -8.57 15.31 -15.22
N GLU A 198 -7.37 15.89 -15.18
CA GLU A 198 -6.34 15.67 -16.20
C GLU A 198 -5.84 14.23 -16.15
N LEU A 199 -5.65 13.68 -14.95
CA LEU A 199 -5.28 12.27 -14.79
C LEU A 199 -6.33 11.34 -15.39
N MET A 200 -7.62 11.57 -15.11
CA MET A 200 -8.70 10.74 -15.65
C MET A 200 -8.80 10.83 -17.17
N PHE A 201 -8.62 12.03 -17.75
CA PHE A 201 -8.57 12.19 -19.21
C PHE A 201 -7.44 11.33 -19.83
N LEU A 202 -6.24 11.37 -19.23
CA LEU A 202 -5.11 10.56 -19.69
C LEU A 202 -5.36 9.05 -19.55
N TYR A 203 -6.09 8.61 -18.51
CA TYR A 203 -6.45 7.20 -18.36
C TYR A 203 -7.52 6.75 -19.36
N GLU A 204 -8.51 7.60 -19.65
CA GLU A 204 -9.54 7.30 -20.65
C GLU A 204 -8.93 7.17 -22.05
N GLU A 205 -8.00 8.06 -22.41
CA GLU A 205 -7.26 8.02 -23.68
C GLU A 205 -6.37 6.77 -23.82
N LYS A 206 -5.78 6.29 -22.72
CA LYS A 206 -4.99 5.04 -22.71
C LYS A 206 -5.84 3.76 -22.68
N SER A 207 -7.15 3.87 -22.43
CA SER A 207 -8.05 2.72 -22.29
C SER A 207 -8.62 2.17 -23.61
N GLU A 208 -7.93 2.36 -24.74
CA GLU A 208 -8.35 1.92 -26.08
C GLU A 208 -8.40 0.40 -26.30
N GLU A 209 -8.16 -0.44 -25.28
CA GLU A 209 -8.44 -1.88 -25.37
C GLU A 209 -9.92 -2.19 -25.07
N PRO A 210 -10.55 -3.11 -25.84
CA PRO A 210 -11.99 -3.20 -25.97
C PRO A 210 -12.68 -3.59 -24.67
N ARG A 211 -13.55 -2.69 -24.22
CA ARG A 211 -14.47 -2.83 -23.10
C ARG A 211 -15.47 -3.95 -23.39
N TRP A 212 -15.54 -4.91 -22.46
CA TRP A 212 -16.69 -5.75 -22.08
C TRP A 212 -17.93 -5.60 -22.97
N ASN A 213 -18.19 -6.62 -23.80
CA ASN A 213 -19.54 -6.91 -24.27
C ASN A 213 -20.39 -7.36 -23.06
N PRO A 214 -21.67 -6.95 -22.97
CA PRO A 214 -22.57 -7.30 -21.87
C PRO A 214 -22.80 -8.81 -21.73
#